data_AF-A0A6I5CM45-F1
#
_entry.id   AF-A0A6I5CM45-F1
#
_cell.length_a   1.000
_cell.length_b   1.000
_cell.length_c   1.000
_cell.angle_alpha   90.00
_cell.angle_beta   90.00
_cell.angle_gamma   90.00
#
_symmetry.space_group_name_H-M   'P 1'
#
loop_
_entity.id
_entity.type
_entity.pdbx_description
1 polymer ?
#
loop_
_entity_poly.entity_id
_entity_poly.type
_entity_poly.pdbx_seq_one_letter_code
_entity_poly.pdbx_strand_id
1 'polypeptide(L)'
;YAAALAQGRSPGAGRELLTEEDRRVERILLELRLREGVPLDLLREAGLAASRRVLSDGLLQREPYDAGRAALTLRGRLLADAVVRDLVD
;
A
#
# COMPACT_ATOMS: atom_id res chain seq x y z
N TYR A 1 16.58 26.07 13.84
CA TYR A 1 16.52 24.66 14.28
C TYR A 1 17.01 24.50 15.74
N ALA A 2 18.28 24.82 16.06
CA ALA A 2 18.83 24.68 17.43
C ALA A 2 18.11 25.50 18.52
N ALA A 3 17.61 26.71 18.20
CA ALA A 3 16.87 27.54 19.15
C ALA A 3 15.47 27.00 19.52
N ALA A 4 14.84 26.17 18.67
CA ALA A 4 13.52 25.59 18.94
C ALA A 4 13.61 24.40 19.91
N LEU A 5 14.64 23.56 19.74
CA LEU A 5 14.94 22.41 20.63
C LEU A 5 15.31 22.85 22.05
N ALA A 6 16.09 23.92 22.19
CA ALA A 6 16.49 24.46 23.49
C ALA A 6 15.32 25.00 24.34
N GLN A 7 14.14 25.20 23.73
CA GLN A 7 12.96 25.75 24.39
C GLN A 7 11.83 24.71 24.54
N GLY A 8 12.12 23.42 24.34
CA GLY A 8 11.13 22.35 24.44
C GLY A 8 10.05 22.41 23.35
N ARG A 9 10.25 23.19 22.29
CA ARG A 9 9.29 23.36 21.20
C ARG A 9 9.64 22.40 20.07
N SER A 10 8.75 21.45 19.81
CA SER A 10 8.84 20.49 18.71
C SER A 10 9.01 21.24 17.37
N PRO A 11 10.09 21.01 16.60
CA PRO A 11 10.36 21.71 15.33
C PRO A 11 9.53 21.20 14.14
N GLY A 12 8.56 20.31 14.37
CA GLY A 12 7.69 19.78 13.32
C GLY A 12 6.83 20.90 12.71
N ALA A 13 7.10 21.25 11.45
CA ALA A 13 6.41 22.30 10.69
C ALA A 13 5.02 21.87 10.16
N GLY A 14 4.35 20.96 10.85
CA GLY A 14 3.08 20.36 10.46
C GLY A 14 2.97 18.95 11.02
N ARG A 15 1.84 18.61 11.63
CA ARG A 15 1.47 17.23 11.93
C ARG A 15 0.23 16.94 11.11
N GLU A 16 0.29 15.99 10.20
CA GLU A 16 -0.90 15.43 9.59
C GLU A 16 -1.38 14.28 10.46
N LEU A 17 -2.60 14.40 11.01
CA LEU A 17 -3.28 13.29 11.63
C LEU A 17 -3.95 12.51 10.50
N LEU A 18 -3.26 11.47 10.02
CA LEU A 18 -3.81 10.57 8.99
C LEU A 18 -5.12 9.97 9.50
N THR A 19 -6.16 10.03 8.66
CA THR A 19 -7.41 9.32 8.90
C THR A 19 -7.17 7.81 8.82
N GLU A 20 -8.10 7.00 9.33
CA GLU A 20 -8.03 5.54 9.14
C GLU A 20 -7.96 5.14 7.65
N GLU A 21 -8.54 5.99 6.79
CA GLU A 21 -8.46 5.79 5.35
C GLU A 21 -7.06 6.07 4.79
N ASP A 22 -6.45 7.18 5.19
CA ASP A 22 -5.10 7.52 4.73
C ASP A 22 -4.09 6.46 5.19
N ARG A 23 -4.26 5.94 6.42
CA ARG A 23 -3.44 4.83 6.94
C ARG A 23 -3.62 3.55 6.14
N ARG A 24 -4.85 3.21 5.74
CA ARG A 24 -5.13 2.03 4.90
C ARG A 24 -4.43 2.15 3.55
N VAL A 25 -4.56 3.31 2.90
CA VAL A 25 -3.93 3.60 1.61
C VAL A 25 -2.40 3.53 1.73
N GLU A 26 -1.82 4.12 2.77
CA GLU A 26 -0.38 4.08 3.03
C GLU A 26 0.10 2.63 3.26
N ARG A 27 -0.64 1.83 4.02
CA ARG A 27 -0.31 0.40 4.20
C ARG A 27 -0.31 -0.36 2.89
N ILE A 28 -1.28 -0.13 1.99
CA ILE A 28 -1.30 -0.77 0.67
C ILE A 28 -0.08 -0.33 -0.17
N LEU A 29 0.23 0.97 -0.19
CA LEU A 29 1.38 1.53 -0.91
C LEU A 29 2.71 0.90 -0.49
N LEU A 30 2.90 0.72 0.83
CA LEU A 30 4.14 0.20 1.40
C LEU A 30 4.21 -1.34 1.37
N GLU A 31 3.17 -2.03 1.83
CA GLU A 31 3.18 -3.49 1.98
C GLU A 31 3.16 -4.22 0.63
N LEU A 32 2.49 -3.68 -0.40
CA LEU A 32 2.45 -4.33 -1.73
C LEU A 32 3.86 -4.51 -2.35
N ARG A 33 4.81 -3.65 -1.97
CA ARG A 33 6.20 -3.68 -2.46
C ARG A 33 7.06 -4.74 -1.78
N LEU A 34 6.63 -5.21 -0.61
CA LEU A 34 7.30 -6.28 0.11
C LEU A 34 7.21 -7.60 -0.67
N ARG A 35 7.98 -8.60 -0.24
CA ARG A 35 7.91 -9.93 -0.86
C ARG A 35 6.57 -10.59 -0.58
N GLU A 36 6.07 -10.39 0.64
CA GLU A 36 4.86 -10.95 1.20
C GLU A 36 3.59 -10.28 0.66
N GLY A 37 3.73 -9.09 0.07
CA GLY A 37 2.62 -8.29 -0.43
C GLY A 37 1.68 -7.80 0.67
N VAL A 38 0.46 -7.44 0.28
CA VAL A 38 -0.57 -6.88 1.18
C VAL A 38 -1.73 -7.84 1.38
N PRO A 39 -2.32 -7.95 2.60
CA PRO A 39 -3.56 -8.68 2.82
C PRO A 39 -4.73 -8.17 1.95
N LEU A 40 -5.53 -9.08 1.40
CA LEU A 40 -6.68 -8.73 0.57
C LEU A 40 -7.81 -8.07 1.37
N ASP A 41 -7.89 -8.30 2.68
CA ASP A 41 -8.89 -7.68 3.58
C ASP A 41 -8.68 -6.17 3.79
N LEU A 42 -7.52 -5.63 3.43
CA LEU A 42 -7.25 -4.19 3.38
C LEU A 42 -7.84 -3.52 2.13
N LEU A 43 -8.19 -4.32 1.11
CA LEU A 43 -8.78 -3.81 -0.12
C LEU A 43 -10.30 -3.68 0.06
N ARG A 44 -10.83 -2.56 -0.41
CA ARG A 44 -12.28 -2.39 -0.56
C ARG A 44 -12.79 -3.23 -1.73
N GLU A 45 -14.11 -3.29 -1.88
CA GLU A 45 -14.76 -4.03 -2.97
C GLU A 45 -14.19 -3.71 -4.37
N ALA A 46 -13.96 -2.41 -4.67
CA ALA A 46 -13.35 -1.95 -5.91
C ALA A 46 -11.90 -2.49 -6.07
N GLY A 47 -11.06 -2.30 -5.06
CA GLY A 47 -9.69 -2.82 -5.03
C GLY A 47 -9.63 -4.35 -5.09
N LEU A 48 -10.57 -5.06 -4.47
CA LEU A 48 -10.70 -6.52 -4.60
C LEU A 48 -11.03 -6.92 -6.03
N ALA A 49 -11.96 -6.22 -6.69
CA ALA A 49 -12.27 -6.46 -8.09
C ALA A 49 -11.07 -6.16 -9.01
N ALA A 50 -10.33 -5.09 -8.74
CA ALA A 50 -9.10 -4.78 -9.44
C ALA A 50 -8.03 -5.85 -9.23
N SER A 51 -7.84 -6.32 -8.01
CA SER A 51 -6.86 -7.36 -7.67
C SER A 51 -7.08 -8.65 -8.47
N ARG A 52 -8.34 -9.01 -8.78
CA ARG A 52 -8.68 -10.15 -9.62
C ARG A 52 -8.22 -9.97 -11.07
N ARG A 53 -8.33 -8.75 -11.62
CA ARG A 53 -7.83 -8.40 -12.96
C ARG A 53 -6.31 -8.40 -12.99
N VAL A 54 -5.67 -7.75 -12.02
CA VAL A 54 -4.20 -7.72 -11.88
C VAL A 54 -3.62 -9.14 -11.75
N LEU A 55 -4.33 -10.04 -11.06
CA LEU A 55 -3.98 -11.45 -10.99
C LEU A 55 -4.13 -12.17 -12.34
N SER A 56 -5.23 -11.96 -13.07
CA SER A 56 -5.39 -12.54 -14.41
C SER A 56 -4.33 -12.04 -15.40
N ASP A 57 -3.86 -10.82 -15.22
CA ASP A 57 -2.80 -10.21 -16.03
C ASP A 57 -1.39 -10.73 -15.67
N GLY A 58 -1.28 -11.61 -14.67
CA GLY A 58 -0.03 -12.22 -14.23
C GLY A 58 0.88 -11.29 -13.42
N LEU A 59 0.32 -10.22 -12.86
CA LEU A 59 1.07 -9.24 -12.06
C LEU A 59 1.06 -9.60 -10.56
N LEU A 60 0.12 -10.43 -10.10
CA LEU A 60 0.11 -11.03 -8.76
C LEU A 60 0.48 -12.53 -8.81
N GLN A 61 1.09 -13.01 -7.74
CA GLN A 61 1.38 -14.42 -7.53
C GLN A 61 0.10 -15.16 -7.12
N ARG A 62 -0.18 -16.31 -7.75
CA ARG A 62 -1.38 -17.10 -7.50
C ARG A 62 -1.43 -17.67 -6.07
N GLU A 63 -0.36 -18.35 -5.65
CA GLU A 63 -0.32 -19.05 -4.36
C GLU A 63 -0.55 -18.10 -3.16
N PRO A 64 0.13 -16.95 -3.03
CA PRO A 64 -0.19 -15.96 -1.99
C PRO A 64 -1.61 -15.39 -2.11
N TYR A 65 -2.11 -15.21 -3.34
CA TYR A 65 -3.44 -14.66 -3.58
C TYR A 65 -4.53 -15.60 -3.06
N ASP A 66 -4.40 -16.89 -3.34
CA ASP A 66 -5.31 -17.92 -2.83
C ASP A 66 -5.23 -18.04 -1.30
N ALA A 67 -4.08 -17.67 -0.70
CA ALA A 67 -3.89 -17.54 0.74
C ALA A 67 -4.32 -16.16 1.32
N GLY A 68 -4.97 -15.31 0.53
CA GLY A 68 -5.52 -14.03 0.99
C GLY A 68 -4.56 -12.84 0.91
N ARG A 69 -3.49 -12.90 0.11
CA ARG A 69 -2.51 -11.80 -0.05
C ARG A 69 -2.24 -11.44 -1.51
N ALA A 70 -2.30 -10.15 -1.84
CA ALA A 70 -1.80 -9.63 -3.09
C ALA A 70 -0.28 -9.44 -3.03
N ALA A 71 0.48 -10.40 -3.55
CA ALA A 71 1.95 -10.33 -3.70
C ALA A 71 2.35 -10.21 -5.17
N LEU A 72 3.23 -9.26 -5.51
CA LEU A 72 3.64 -9.00 -6.90
C LEU A 72 4.55 -10.10 -7.45
N THR A 73 4.32 -10.48 -8.71
CA THR A 73 5.32 -11.22 -9.50
C THR A 73 6.52 -10.33 -9.82
N LEU A 74 7.59 -10.90 -10.39
CA LEU A 74 8.73 -10.10 -10.88
C LEU A 74 8.30 -9.05 -11.90
N ARG A 75 7.36 -9.39 -12.80
CA ARG A 75 6.78 -8.44 -13.76
C ARG A 75 5.90 -7.42 -13.07
N GLY A 76 5.07 -7.84 -12.11
CA GLY A 76 4.23 -6.95 -11.31
C GLY A 76 5.02 -5.86 -10.59
N ARG A 77 6.23 -6.17 -10.12
CA ARG A 77 7.13 -5.20 -9.48
C ARG A 77 7.53 -4.03 -10.39
N LEU A 78 7.56 -4.23 -11.71
CA LEU A 78 7.85 -3.16 -12.67
C LEU A 78 6.66 -2.21 -12.85
N LEU A 79 5.45 -2.64 -12.48
CA LEU A 79 4.20 -1.89 -12.62
C LEU A 79 3.59 -1.55 -11.26
N ALA A 80 4.38 -1.61 -10.18
CA ALA A 80 3.87 -1.51 -8.81
C ALA A 80 3.05 -0.23 -8.59
N ASP A 81 3.46 0.92 -9.14
CA ASP A 81 2.72 2.18 -9.01
C ASP A 81 1.33 2.14 -9.66
N ALA A 82 1.23 1.56 -10.86
CA ALA A 82 -0.05 1.40 -11.55
C ALA A 82 -0.96 0.42 -10.82
N VAL A 83 -0.39 -0.70 -10.36
CA VAL A 83 -1.15 -1.68 -9.57
C VAL A 83 -1.65 -1.05 -8.28
N VAL A 84 -0.83 -0.29 -7.54
CA VAL A 84 -1.32 0.35 -6.32
C VAL A 84 -2.48 1.29 -6.62
N ARG A 85 -2.37 2.13 -7.65
CA ARG A 85 -3.47 3.04 -8.06
C ARG A 85 -4.77 2.26 -8.25
N ASP A 86 -4.72 1.17 -9.03
CA ASP A 86 -5.90 0.34 -9.28
C ASP A 86 -6.47 -0.34 -8.02
N LEU A 87 -5.65 -0.57 -6.98
CA LEU A 87 -6.07 -1.23 -5.74
C LEU A 87 -6.63 -0.26 -4.68
N VAL A 88 -6.30 1.03 -4.77
CA VAL A 88 -6.75 2.06 -3.82
C VAL A 88 -7.93 2.88 -4.35
N ASP A 89 -8.06 2.98 -5.68
CA ASP A 89 -9.18 3.62 -6.40
C ASP A 89 -10.45 2.72 -6.41
#